data_AF-A0A502FJE3-F1
#
_entry.id   AF-A0A502FJE3-F1
#
_cell.length_a   1.000
_cell.length_b   1.000
_cell.length_c   1.000
_cell.angle_alpha   90.00
_cell.angle_beta   90.00
_cell.angle_gamma   90.00
#
_symmetry.space_group_name_H-M   'P 1'
#
loop_
_entity.id
_entity.type
_entity.pdbx_description
1 polymer ?
#
loop_
_entity_poly.entity_id
_entity_poly.type
_entity_poly.pdbx_seq_one_letter_code
_entity_poly.pdbx_strand_id
1 'polypeptide(L)'
;MATIAATRFERPLHPLNAILLAFPLPLFLGALLSDLAYQASFQVQWANFSSWLLAGGLFVGGFALLWALIGLVRSPAGRRGRAAAYFVVLLAMWLLGFANALVHSKDAFAIMPEALYLSAVVAVLALVGAWMGYSGTHSRETA
;
A
#
# COMPACT_ATOMS: atom_id res chain seq x y z
N MET A 1 16.02 38.55 -18.02
CA MET A 1 15.07 38.38 -16.90
C MET A 1 14.86 36.88 -16.71
N ALA A 2 15.62 36.25 -15.80
CA ALA A 2 15.62 34.80 -15.64
C ALA A 2 14.64 34.41 -14.51
N THR A 3 13.59 33.67 -14.87
CA THR A 3 12.66 33.08 -13.92
C THR A 3 13.37 31.96 -13.18
N ILE A 4 13.71 32.16 -11.91
CA ILE A 4 14.22 31.10 -11.04
C ILE A 4 13.08 30.11 -10.85
N ALA A 5 13.15 28.96 -11.55
CA ALA A 5 12.29 27.82 -11.29
C ALA A 5 12.60 27.35 -9.87
N ALA A 6 11.75 27.71 -8.91
CA ALA A 6 11.84 27.25 -7.54
C ALA A 6 11.78 25.71 -7.55
N THR A 7 12.93 25.07 -7.39
CA THR A 7 13.02 23.64 -7.16
C THR A 7 12.16 23.34 -5.93
N ARG A 8 11.06 22.61 -6.12
CA ARG A 8 10.23 22.17 -4.99
C ARG A 8 11.11 21.30 -4.11
N PHE A 9 11.56 21.85 -2.99
CA PHE A 9 12.13 21.09 -1.89
C PHE A 9 11.02 20.19 -1.31
N GLU A 10 10.80 19.06 -1.96
CA GLU A 10 10.02 17.95 -1.43
C GLU A 10 10.82 17.39 -0.26
N ARG A 11 10.28 17.55 0.96
CA ARG A 11 10.93 16.94 2.14
C ARG A 11 10.78 15.43 2.02
N PRO A 12 11.84 14.66 2.33
CA PRO A 12 11.75 13.21 2.36
C PRO A 12 10.62 12.78 3.31
N LEU A 13 9.96 11.67 2.97
CA LEU A 13 9.04 11.02 3.90
C LEU A 13 9.72 10.83 5.24
N HIS A 14 8.92 10.92 6.29
CA HIS A 14 9.44 10.59 7.60
C HIS A 14 10.02 9.17 7.57
N PRO A 15 11.24 8.95 8.06
CA PRO A 15 11.96 7.68 7.89
C PRO A 15 11.16 6.49 8.42
N LEU A 16 10.41 6.68 9.51
CA LEU A 16 9.49 5.66 10.02
C LEU A 16 8.40 5.27 9.01
N ASN A 17 7.80 6.24 8.30
CA ASN A 17 6.81 5.93 7.25
C ASN A 17 7.47 5.16 6.12
N ALA A 18 8.66 5.58 5.68
CA ALA A 18 9.39 4.90 4.61
C ALA A 18 9.74 3.45 4.96
N ILE A 19 10.08 3.17 6.23
CA ILE A 19 10.30 1.80 6.71
C ILE A 19 8.99 1.02 6.71
N LEU A 20 7.92 1.57 7.29
CA LEU A 20 6.62 0.90 7.34
C LEU A 20 6.04 0.61 5.95
N LEU A 21 6.33 1.47 4.98
CA LEU A 21 5.83 1.35 3.61
C LEU A 21 6.58 0.31 2.77
N ALA A 22 7.72 -0.18 3.23
CA ALA A 22 8.48 -1.25 2.57
C ALA A 22 7.78 -2.61 2.66
N PHE A 23 6.88 -2.80 3.63
CA PHE A 23 6.25 -4.09 3.93
C PHE A 23 4.93 -4.37 3.18
N PRO A 24 4.00 -3.40 3.01
CA PRO A 24 2.71 -3.67 2.37
C PRO A 24 2.83 -4.26 0.97
N LEU A 25 3.74 -3.75 0.13
CA LEU A 25 3.90 -4.22 -1.24
C LEU A 25 4.26 -5.72 -1.32
N PRO A 26 5.34 -6.22 -0.71
CA PRO A 26 5.67 -7.64 -0.77
C PRO A 26 4.61 -8.52 -0.10
N LEU A 27 3.96 -8.06 0.98
CA LEU A 27 2.91 -8.83 1.66
C LEU A 27 1.65 -8.98 0.79
N PHE A 28 1.15 -7.89 0.21
CA PHE A 28 -0.03 -7.93 -0.65
C PHE A 28 0.26 -8.61 -2.00
N LEU A 29 1.47 -8.44 -2.55
CA LEU A 29 1.89 -9.18 -3.74
C LEU A 29 2.01 -10.69 -3.45
N GLY A 30 2.55 -11.07 -2.29
CA GLY A 30 2.60 -12.46 -1.87
C GLY A 30 1.20 -13.07 -1.72
N ALA A 31 0.23 -12.32 -1.21
CA ALA A 31 -1.16 -12.76 -1.12
C ALA A 31 -1.76 -12.99 -2.52
N LEU A 32 -1.53 -12.09 -3.48
CA LEU A 32 -1.97 -12.27 -4.87
C LEU A 32 -1.37 -13.53 -5.51
N LEU A 33 -0.06 -13.75 -5.34
CA LEU A 33 0.60 -14.95 -5.87
C LEU A 33 0.05 -16.23 -5.24
N SER A 34 -0.31 -16.16 -3.97
CA SER A 34 -0.90 -17.28 -3.23
C SER A 34 -2.33 -17.56 -3.70
N ASP A 35 -3.13 -16.53 -3.97
CA ASP A 35 -4.46 -16.67 -4.55
C ASP A 35 -4.42 -17.29 -5.96
N LEU A 36 -3.44 -16.89 -6.78
CA LEU A 36 -3.20 -17.51 -8.09
C LEU A 36 -2.81 -18.99 -7.96
N ALA A 37 -1.96 -19.32 -6.98
CA ALA A 37 -1.59 -20.71 -6.71
C ALA A 37 -2.79 -21.53 -6.19
N TYR A 38 -3.65 -20.95 -5.37
CA TYR A 38 -4.90 -21.58 -4.94
C TYR A 38 -5.84 -21.83 -6.12
N GLN A 39 -6.04 -20.84 -6.99
CA GLN A 39 -6.87 -20.99 -8.19
C GLN A 39 -6.35 -22.11 -9.11
N ALA A 40 -5.02 -22.23 -9.27
CA ALA A 40 -4.42 -23.23 -10.14
C ALA A 40 -4.41 -24.66 -9.56
N SER A 41 -4.26 -24.79 -8.23
CA SER A 41 -4.04 -26.08 -7.57
C SER A 41 -5.18 -26.56 -6.66
N PHE A 42 -6.12 -25.69 -6.30
CA PHE A 42 -7.18 -25.89 -5.31
C PHE A 42 -6.69 -26.35 -3.92
N GLN A 43 -5.41 -26.15 -3.60
CA GLN A 43 -4.84 -26.55 -2.32
C GLN A 43 -5.06 -25.47 -1.26
N VAL A 44 -5.87 -25.77 -0.23
CA VAL A 44 -6.30 -24.84 0.84
C VAL A 44 -5.15 -24.15 1.57
N GLN A 45 -3.95 -24.75 1.59
CA GLN A 45 -2.78 -24.12 2.22
C GLN A 45 -2.38 -22.79 1.58
N TRP A 46 -2.61 -22.62 0.28
CA TRP A 46 -2.37 -21.35 -0.39
C TRP A 46 -3.32 -20.25 0.10
N ALA A 47 -4.60 -20.58 0.28
CA ALA A 47 -5.59 -19.65 0.84
C ALA A 47 -5.28 -19.27 2.30
N ASN A 48 -4.79 -20.23 3.11
CA ASN A 48 -4.31 -19.95 4.46
C ASN A 48 -3.08 -19.01 4.43
N PHE A 49 -2.16 -19.22 3.50
CA PHE A 49 -0.98 -18.37 3.38
C PHE A 49 -1.37 -16.94 2.95
N SER A 50 -2.29 -16.79 1.99
CA SER A 50 -2.89 -15.51 1.62
C SER A 50 -3.49 -14.78 2.83
N SER A 51 -4.27 -15.47 3.67
CA SER A 51 -4.93 -14.85 4.82
C SER A 51 -3.94 -14.29 5.85
N TRP A 52 -2.84 -15.02 6.13
CA TRP A 52 -1.76 -14.55 6.99
C TRP A 52 -1.00 -13.35 6.40
N LEU A 53 -0.72 -13.37 5.09
CA LEU A 53 -0.06 -12.27 4.40
C LEU A 53 -0.93 -11.00 4.39
N LEU A 54 -2.23 -11.14 4.17
CA LEU A 54 -3.20 -10.04 4.26
C LEU A 54 -3.25 -9.45 5.67
N ALA A 55 -3.30 -10.30 6.70
CA ALA A 55 -3.30 -9.85 8.09
C ALA A 55 -2.03 -9.07 8.43
N GLY A 56 -0.85 -9.58 8.05
CA GLY A 56 0.43 -8.88 8.22
C GLY A 56 0.47 -7.56 7.45
N GLY A 57 0.01 -7.56 6.20
CA GLY A 57 -0.04 -6.37 5.34
C GLY A 57 -0.96 -5.28 5.92
N LEU A 58 -2.11 -5.66 6.46
CA LEU A 58 -3.03 -4.74 7.12
C LEU A 58 -2.49 -4.19 8.43
N PHE A 59 -1.79 -5.02 9.21
CA PHE A 59 -1.18 -4.59 10.46
C PHE A 59 -0.13 -3.50 10.21
N VAL A 60 0.85 -3.77 9.33
CA VAL A 60 1.91 -2.80 9.04
C VAL A 60 1.38 -1.62 8.21
N GLY A 61 0.50 -1.89 7.24
CA GLY A 61 -0.16 -0.86 6.43
C GLY A 61 -1.01 0.09 7.26
N GLY A 62 -1.61 -0.38 8.36
CA GLY A 62 -2.33 0.46 9.31
C GLY A 62 -1.42 1.51 9.96
N PHE A 63 -0.22 1.13 10.39
CA PHE A 63 0.76 2.08 10.92
C PHE A 63 1.26 3.06 9.84
N ALA A 64 1.49 2.60 8.62
CA ALA A 64 1.85 3.47 7.49
C ALA A 64 0.75 4.52 7.22
N LEU A 65 -0.52 4.10 7.25
CA LEU A 65 -1.68 4.96 7.08
C LEU A 65 -1.81 5.99 8.21
N LEU A 66 -1.61 5.59 9.47
CA LEU A 66 -1.59 6.51 10.62
C LEU A 66 -0.51 7.57 10.44
N TRP A 67 0.68 7.17 9.97
CA TRP A 67 1.74 8.13 9.74
C TRP A 67 1.45 9.07 8.55
N ALA A 68 0.81 8.56 7.51
CA ALA A 68 0.34 9.37 6.39
C ALA A 68 -0.71 10.40 6.84
N LEU A 69 -1.62 10.04 7.74
CA LEU A 69 -2.59 10.95 8.34
C LEU A 69 -1.92 12.06 9.14
N ILE A 70 -0.94 11.71 9.99
CA ILE A 70 -0.15 12.70 10.74
C ILE A 70 0.56 13.65 9.76
N GLY A 71 1.14 13.12 8.68
CA GLY A 71 1.75 13.91 7.62
C GLY A 71 0.76 14.85 6.93
N LEU A 72 -0.46 14.39 6.67
CA LEU A 72 -1.52 15.20 6.06
C LEU A 72 -1.98 16.34 6.98
N VAL A 73 -2.22 16.07 8.26
CA VAL A 73 -2.65 17.08 9.24
C VAL A 73 -1.56 18.14 9.46
N ARG A 74 -0.28 17.75 9.43
CA ARG A 74 0.87 18.65 9.59
C ARG A 74 1.30 19.34 8.29
N SER A 75 0.66 19.04 7.15
CA SER A 75 1.10 19.57 5.85
C SER A 75 0.65 21.03 5.65
N PRO A 76 1.57 21.94 5.23
CA PRO A 76 1.20 23.30 4.84
C PRO A 76 0.23 23.31 3.64
N ALA A 77 -0.59 24.36 3.53
CA ALA A 77 -1.64 24.50 2.49
C ALA A 77 -1.14 24.18 1.06
N GLY A 78 0.05 24.66 0.68
CA GLY A 78 0.63 24.42 -0.65
C GLY A 78 1.05 22.97 -0.95
N ARG A 79 1.10 22.08 0.06
CA ARG A 79 1.46 20.65 -0.08
C ARG A 79 0.34 19.69 0.32
N ARG A 80 -0.78 20.22 0.81
CA ARG A 80 -1.90 19.43 1.33
C ARG A 80 -2.53 18.53 0.26
N GLY A 81 -2.56 18.97 -1.00
CA GLY A 81 -3.09 18.15 -2.11
C GLY A 81 -2.31 16.86 -2.34
N ARG A 82 -0.97 16.91 -2.35
CA ARG A 82 -0.13 15.71 -2.54
C ARG A 82 -0.20 14.77 -1.34
N ALA A 83 -0.17 15.33 -0.13
CA ALA A 83 -0.33 14.56 1.09
C ALA A 83 -1.71 13.89 1.18
N ALA A 84 -2.77 14.57 0.70
CA ALA A 84 -4.12 14.02 0.66
C ALA A 84 -4.22 12.88 -0.36
N ALA A 85 -3.68 13.05 -1.56
CA ALA A 85 -3.66 11.98 -2.57
C ALA A 85 -2.93 10.74 -2.05
N TYR A 86 -1.76 10.91 -1.42
CA TYR A 86 -1.02 9.82 -0.80
C TYR A 86 -1.81 9.12 0.31
N PHE A 87 -2.43 9.88 1.22
CA PHE A 87 -3.29 9.33 2.26
C PHE A 87 -4.48 8.55 1.69
N VAL A 88 -5.14 9.08 0.66
CA VAL A 88 -6.30 8.43 0.01
C VAL A 88 -5.90 7.10 -0.63
N VAL A 89 -4.75 7.04 -1.31
CA VAL A 89 -4.24 5.78 -1.88
C VAL A 89 -3.97 4.75 -0.79
N LEU A 90 -3.31 5.15 0.30
CA LEU A 90 -3.06 4.25 1.43
C LEU A 90 -4.35 3.80 2.12
N LEU A 91 -5.32 4.70 2.26
CA LEU A 91 -6.62 4.39 2.84
C LEU A 91 -7.38 3.39 1.98
N ALA A 92 -7.43 3.60 0.67
CA ALA A 92 -8.07 2.70 -0.27
C ALA A 92 -7.42 1.31 -0.27
N MET A 93 -6.08 1.26 -0.26
CA MET A 93 -5.32 0.01 -0.14
C MET A 93 -5.71 -0.74 1.14
N TRP A 94 -5.73 -0.03 2.28
CA TRP A 94 -6.02 -0.63 3.57
C TRP A 94 -7.46 -1.14 3.67
N LEU A 95 -8.45 -0.35 3.22
CA LEU A 95 -9.85 -0.74 3.23
C LEU A 95 -10.14 -1.94 2.32
N LEU A 96 -9.57 -1.96 1.11
CA LEU A 96 -9.73 -3.08 0.19
C LEU A 96 -8.97 -4.32 0.67
N GLY A 97 -7.80 -4.16 1.29
CA GLY A 97 -7.08 -5.25 1.94
C GLY A 97 -7.91 -5.85 3.09
N PHE A 98 -8.59 -5.01 3.86
CA PHE A 98 -9.47 -5.44 4.95
C PHE A 98 -10.69 -6.20 4.41
N ALA A 99 -11.34 -5.68 3.36
CA ALA A 99 -12.40 -6.40 2.68
C ALA A 99 -11.92 -7.77 2.14
N ASN A 100 -10.70 -7.84 1.58
CA ASN A 100 -10.11 -9.09 1.12
C ASN A 100 -9.88 -10.08 2.26
N ALA A 101 -9.45 -9.61 3.44
CA ALA A 101 -9.29 -10.44 4.62
C ALA A 101 -10.65 -10.99 5.13
N LEU A 102 -11.73 -10.22 5.00
CA LEU A 102 -13.09 -10.70 5.29
C LEU A 102 -13.58 -11.72 4.25
N VAL A 103 -13.17 -11.62 2.99
CA VAL A 103 -13.47 -12.67 2.00
C VAL A 103 -12.73 -13.95 2.36
N HIS A 104 -11.48 -13.86 2.78
CA HIS A 104 -10.67 -14.99 3.22
C HIS A 104 -11.14 -15.63 4.53
N SER A 105 -12.08 -15.03 5.27
CA SER A 105 -12.69 -15.65 6.45
C SER A 105 -13.89 -16.54 6.12
N LYS A 106 -14.38 -16.49 4.87
CA LYS A 106 -15.40 -17.43 4.37
C LYS A 106 -14.78 -18.83 4.22
N ASP A 107 -15.65 -19.82 4.02
CA ASP A 107 -15.20 -21.17 3.66
C ASP A 107 -14.33 -21.12 2.39
N ALA A 108 -13.25 -21.91 2.35
CA ALA A 108 -12.20 -21.80 1.33
C ALA A 108 -12.75 -21.96 -0.09
N PHE A 109 -13.79 -22.78 -0.26
CA PHE A 109 -14.45 -22.98 -1.55
C PHE A 109 -15.36 -21.83 -1.98
N ALA A 110 -15.71 -20.91 -1.08
CA ALA A 110 -16.57 -19.76 -1.33
C ALA A 110 -15.81 -18.44 -1.54
N ILE A 111 -14.48 -18.44 -1.39
CA ILE A 111 -13.65 -17.21 -1.51
C ILE A 111 -13.38 -16.82 -2.97
N MET A 112 -13.44 -17.78 -3.90
CA MET A 112 -13.10 -17.57 -5.31
C MET A 112 -14.35 -17.33 -6.17
N PRO A 113 -14.31 -16.40 -7.14
CA PRO A 113 -13.14 -15.65 -7.63
C PRO A 113 -12.90 -14.29 -6.94
N GLU A 114 -13.74 -13.90 -5.96
CA GLU A 114 -13.73 -12.57 -5.34
C GLU A 114 -12.38 -12.21 -4.70
N ALA A 115 -11.75 -13.14 -3.98
CA ALA A 115 -10.46 -12.97 -3.33
C ALA A 115 -9.34 -12.57 -4.31
N LEU A 116 -9.31 -13.19 -5.50
CA LEU A 116 -8.30 -12.94 -6.53
C LEU A 116 -8.38 -11.51 -7.09
N TYR A 117 -9.60 -11.02 -7.36
CA TYR A 117 -9.78 -9.66 -7.85
C TYR A 117 -9.39 -8.63 -6.79
N LEU A 118 -9.76 -8.86 -5.53
CA LEU A 118 -9.41 -7.97 -4.44
C LEU A 118 -7.90 -7.96 -4.18
N SER A 119 -7.23 -9.11 -4.14
CA SER A 119 -5.78 -9.15 -3.95
C SER A 119 -5.03 -8.46 -5.08
N ALA A 120 -5.50 -8.58 -6.34
CA ALA A 120 -4.90 -7.88 -7.47
C ALA A 120 -5.00 -6.36 -7.33
N VAL A 121 -6.20 -5.84 -6.99
CA VAL A 121 -6.40 -4.40 -6.79
C VAL A 121 -5.58 -3.87 -5.63
N VAL A 122 -5.52 -4.60 -4.51
CA VAL A 122 -4.77 -4.21 -3.32
C VAL A 122 -3.26 -4.21 -3.62
N ALA A 123 -2.74 -5.20 -4.35
CA ALA A 123 -1.34 -5.23 -4.75
C ALA A 123 -0.96 -4.04 -5.66
N VAL A 124 -1.83 -3.67 -6.60
CA VAL A 124 -1.63 -2.47 -7.44
C VAL A 124 -1.63 -1.20 -6.59
N LEU A 125 -2.57 -1.04 -5.65
CA LEU A 125 -2.59 0.11 -4.76
C LEU A 125 -1.36 0.18 -3.84
N ALA A 126 -0.86 -0.96 -3.38
CA ALA A 126 0.37 -1.05 -2.62
C ALA A 126 1.58 -0.59 -3.45
N LEU A 127 1.62 -0.96 -4.74
CA LEU A 127 2.66 -0.51 -5.67
C LEU A 127 2.60 1.00 -5.92
N VAL A 128 1.39 1.55 -6.13
CA VAL A 128 1.20 2.99 -6.31
C VAL A 128 1.58 3.74 -5.04
N GLY A 129 1.20 3.24 -3.86
CA GLY A 129 1.59 3.78 -2.57
C GLY A 129 3.11 3.80 -2.38
N ALA A 130 3.78 2.67 -2.69
CA ALA A 130 5.23 2.54 -2.71
C ALA A 130 5.88 3.58 -3.63
N TRP A 131 5.39 3.69 -4.85
CA TRP A 131 5.90 4.65 -5.82
C TRP A 131 5.78 6.09 -5.33
N MET A 132 4.57 6.51 -4.91
CA MET A 132 4.33 7.86 -4.37
C MET A 132 5.16 8.16 -3.12
N GLY A 133 5.43 7.12 -2.34
CA GLY A 133 6.34 7.18 -1.22
C GLY A 133 7.77 7.50 -1.67
N TYR A 134 8.42 6.54 -2.31
CA TYR A 134 9.86 6.63 -2.61
C TYR A 134 10.22 7.62 -3.73
N SER A 135 9.27 8.04 -4.58
CA SER A 135 9.55 9.08 -5.58
C SER A 135 9.90 10.44 -4.96
N GLY A 136 9.52 10.67 -3.69
CA GLY A 136 9.85 11.89 -2.96
C GLY A 136 11.30 11.95 -2.43
N THR A 137 12.05 10.85 -2.45
CA THR A 137 13.41 10.79 -1.86
C THR A 137 14.55 11.02 -2.87
N HIS A 138 14.27 10.96 -4.17
CA HIS A 138 15.26 10.90 -5.25
C HIS A 138 15.92 12.23 -5.67
N SER A 139 15.75 13.34 -4.92
CA SER A 139 16.17 14.67 -5.40
C SER A 139 17.44 15.23 -4.74
N ARG A 140 18.45 14.40 -4.42
CA ARG A 140 19.64 14.84 -3.65
C ARG A 140 21.03 14.33 -4.07
N GLU A 141 21.27 13.95 -5.33
CA GLU A 141 22.62 13.48 -5.71
C GLU A 141 23.34 14.28 -6.82
N THR A 142 22.86 15.46 -7.22
CA THR A 142 23.62 16.30 -8.17
C THR A 142 23.61 17.78 -7.76
N ALA A 143 24.56 18.19 -6.92
CA ALA A 143 25.10 19.55 -6.86
C ALA A 143 26.35 19.60 -5.97
#